data_AF-A0A351MUS2-F1
#
_entry.id   AF-A0A351MUS2-F1
#
_cell.length_a   1.000
_cell.length_b   1.000
_cell.length_c   1.000
_cell.angle_alpha   90.00
_cell.angle_beta   90.00
_cell.angle_gamma   90.00
#
_symmetry.space_group_name_H-M   'P 1'
#
loop_
_entity.id
_entity.type
_entity.pdbx_description
1 polymer ?
#
loop_
_entity_poly.entity_id
_entity_poly.type
_entity_poly.pdbx_seq_one_letter_code
_entity_poly.pdbx_strand_id
1 'polypeptide(L)' 'FNPHILNPMQDILFDEKIAGSFHFTPGKCYEMTDNGNNSSVHWDMVCIQRPEYGGGEI' A
#
# COMPACT_ATOMS: atom_id res chain seq x y z
N PHE A 1 -3.75 6.93 -6.72
CA PHE A 1 -5.01 7.29 -6.02
C PHE A 1 -6.20 6.91 -6.88
N ASN A 2 -7.12 6.09 -6.38
CA ASN A 2 -8.37 5.73 -7.07
C ASN A 2 -9.56 6.08 -6.16
N PRO A 3 -10.43 7.05 -6.53
CA PRO A 3 -11.51 7.52 -5.66
C PRO A 3 -12.67 6.50 -5.51
N HIS A 4 -12.69 5.42 -6.30
CA HIS A 4 -13.79 4.45 -6.32
C HIS A 4 -13.50 3.16 -5.55
N ILE A 5 -12.25 2.91 -5.17
CA ILE A 5 -11.88 1.73 -4.37
C ILE A 5 -11.89 2.17 -2.91
N LEU A 6 -12.95 1.80 -2.18
CA LEU A 6 -13.16 2.29 -0.82
C LEU A 6 -12.95 1.23 0.26
N ASN A 7 -13.06 -0.04 -0.08
CA ASN A 7 -13.06 -1.15 0.87
C ASN A 7 -12.06 -2.23 0.44
N PRO A 8 -11.49 -2.99 1.39
CA PRO A 8 -10.63 -4.12 1.08
C PRO A 8 -11.31 -5.14 0.17
N MET A 9 -10.61 -5.57 -0.87
CA MET A 9 -11.02 -6.57 -1.85
C MET A 9 -10.27 -7.90 -1.67
N GLN A 10 -9.30 -7.95 -0.75
CA GLN A 10 -8.40 -9.11 -0.55
C GLN A 10 -7.58 -9.42 -1.81
N ASP A 11 -7.29 -8.39 -2.60
CA ASP A 11 -6.49 -8.45 -3.80
C ASP A 11 -5.60 -7.20 -3.81
N ILE A 12 -4.29 -7.43 -3.73
CA ILE A 12 -3.33 -6.37 -3.55
C ILE A 12 -3.32 -5.36 -4.69
N LEU A 13 -3.65 -5.78 -5.91
CA LEU A 13 -3.69 -4.91 -7.09
C LEU A 13 -4.73 -3.78 -6.92
N PHE A 14 -5.81 -4.08 -6.20
CA PHE A 14 -6.86 -3.12 -5.86
C PHE A 14 -6.61 -2.47 -4.50
N ASP A 15 -6.19 -3.24 -3.50
CA ASP A 15 -6.05 -2.78 -2.13
C ASP A 15 -4.97 -1.70 -1.99
N GLU A 16 -3.87 -1.79 -2.75
CA GLU A 16 -2.83 -0.73 -2.78
C GLU A 16 -3.36 0.63 -3.28
N LYS A 17 -4.54 0.65 -3.92
CA LYS A 17 -5.15 1.82 -4.53
C LYS A 17 -6.35 2.37 -3.75
N ILE A 18 -6.66 1.82 -2.57
CA ILE A 18 -7.78 2.28 -1.72
C ILE A 18 -7.69 3.80 -1.50
N ALA A 19 -8.81 4.50 -1.70
CA ALA A 19 -8.87 5.93 -1.45
C ALA A 19 -8.61 6.24 0.03
N GLY A 20 -7.67 7.13 0.31
CA GLY A 20 -7.29 7.49 1.67
C GLY A 20 -6.43 6.43 2.36
N SER A 21 -5.71 5.59 1.63
CA SER A 21 -4.65 4.75 2.17
C SER A 21 -3.27 5.19 1.71
N PHE A 22 -2.23 4.71 2.39
CA PHE A 22 -0.89 4.58 1.83
C PHE A 22 -0.50 3.09 1.78
N HIS A 23 0.33 2.74 0.80
CA HIS A 23 1.00 1.45 0.81
C HIS A 23 2.45 1.63 1.29
N PHE A 24 2.98 0.60 1.94
CA PHE A 24 4.39 0.49 2.24
C PHE A 24 4.86 -0.92 1.95
N THR A 25 6.01 -1.02 1.28
CA THR A 25 6.51 -2.29 0.77
C THR A 25 7.91 -2.57 1.31
N PRO A 26 8.04 -3.27 2.44
CA PRO A 26 9.32 -3.84 2.85
C PRO A 26 9.80 -4.89 1.83
N GLY A 27 11.11 -4.88 1.59
CA GLY A 27 11.80 -5.84 0.73
C GLY A 27 12.24 -5.25 -0.60
N LYS A 28 12.19 -6.06 -1.66
CA LYS A 28 12.84 -5.79 -2.94
C LYS A 28 12.32 -4.48 -3.56
N CYS A 29 13.21 -3.56 -3.85
CA CYS A 29 12.87 -2.39 -4.68
C CYS A 29 12.80 -2.77 -6.17
N TYR A 30 12.02 -2.03 -6.94
CA TYR A 30 12.05 -2.14 -8.40
C TYR A 30 13.38 -1.65 -8.96
N GLU A 31 13.83 -2.24 -10.07
CA GLU A 31 15.11 -1.89 -10.71
C GLU A 31 15.17 -0.41 -11.13
N MET A 32 14.04 0.13 -11.57
CA MET A 32 13.90 1.55 -11.97
C MET A 32 13.88 2.53 -10.78
N THR A 33 13.73 2.03 -9.56
CA THR A 33 13.67 2.81 -8.31
C THR A 33 14.58 2.18 -7.26
N ASP A 34 15.81 1.83 -7.67
CA ASP A 34 16.77 1.20 -6.79
C ASP A 34 17.12 2.12 -5.61
N ASN A 35 17.03 1.57 -4.41
CA ASN A 35 17.42 2.22 -3.17
C ASN A 35 18.40 1.35 -2.36
N GLY A 36 18.99 0.32 -2.99
CA GLY A 36 19.91 -0.63 -2.39
C GLY A 36 19.24 -1.78 -1.63
N ASN A 37 17.91 -1.82 -1.54
CA ASN A 37 17.20 -2.88 -0.83
C ASN A 37 17.04 -4.13 -1.71
N ASN A 38 17.98 -5.08 -1.56
CA ASN A 38 17.96 -6.35 -2.26
C ASN A 38 17.37 -7.45 -1.37
N SER A 39 16.23 -8.01 -1.79
CA SER A 39 15.50 -9.06 -1.08
C SER A 39 14.84 -10.01 -2.09
N SER A 40 14.54 -11.24 -1.67
CA SER A 40 13.73 -12.19 -2.44
C SER A 40 12.23 -11.93 -2.34
N VAL A 41 11.80 -11.07 -1.41
CA VAL A 41 10.41 -10.78 -1.11
C VAL A 41 10.11 -9.31 -1.38
N HIS A 42 8.92 -9.04 -1.93
CA HIS A 42 8.29 -7.73 -2.05
C HIS A 42 6.92 -7.86 -1.41
N TRP A 43 6.74 -7.31 -0.21
CA TRP A 43 5.52 -7.52 0.56
C TRP A 43 4.78 -6.20 0.73
N ASP A 44 3.68 -6.04 0.02
CA ASP A 44 2.86 -4.84 0.11
C ASP A 44 1.94 -4.89 1.34
N MET A 45 1.98 -3.82 2.12
CA MET A 45 1.08 -3.57 3.23
C MET A 45 0.30 -2.29 2.98
N VAL A 46 -1.00 -2.31 3.27
CA VAL A 46 -1.90 -1.18 3.05
C VAL A 46 -2.40 -0.67 4.40
N CYS A 47 -2.24 0.64 4.63
CA CYS A 47 -2.76 1.32 5.82
C CYS A 47 -3.84 2.31 5.41
N ILE A 48 -5.09 2.03 5.79
CA ILE A 48 -6.23 2.90 5.50
C ILE A 48 -6.27 4.02 6.55
N GLN A 49 -6.13 5.26 6.10
CA GLN A 49 -6.06 6.47 6.94
C GLN A 49 -7.40 7.20 7.06
N ARG A 50 -8.52 6.52 6.75
CA ARG A 50 -9.85 7.10 6.93
C ARG A 50 -10.35 6.81 8.36
N PRO A 51 -11.06 7.76 9.03
CA PRO A 51 -11.49 7.59 10.42
C PRO A 51 -12.30 6.32 10.71
N GLU A 52 -13.13 5.87 9.77
CA GLU A 52 -13.93 4.66 9.93
C GLU A 52 -13.13 3.36 9.98
N TYR A 53 -11.85 3.41 9.60
CA TYR A 53 -10.88 2.32 9.75
C TYR A 53 -9.88 2.56 10.91
N GLY A 54 -10.14 3.56 11.75
CA GLY A 54 -9.27 3.93 12.88
C GLY A 54 -8.03 4.73 12.49
N GLY A 55 -7.95 5.22 11.25
CA GLY A 55 -6.89 6.12 10.79
C GLY A 55 -7.27 7.60 10.86
N GLY A 56 -6.46 8.46 10.22
CA GLY A 56 -6.70 9.90 10.15
C GLY A 56 -5.68 10.74 10.93
N GLU A 57 -4.71 10.06 11.56
CA GLU A 57 -3.55 10.64 12.24
C GLU A 57 -2.34 9.73 11.94
N ILE A 58 -1.19 10.34 11.63
CA ILE A 58 0.10 9.66 11.36
C ILE A 58 1.13 10.17 12.35
#